data_AF-A0A0Q6RY90-F1
#
_entry.id   AF-A0A0Q6RY90-F1
#
_cell.length_a   1.000
_cell.length_b   1.000
_cell.length_c   1.000
_cell.angle_alpha   90.00
_cell.angle_beta   90.00
_cell.angle_gamma   90.00
#
_symmetry.space_group_name_H-M   'P 1'
#
loop_
_entity.id
_entity.type
_entity.pdbx_description
1 polymer ?
#
loop_
_entity_poly.entity_id
_entity_poly.type
_entity_poly.pdbx_seq_one_letter_code
_entity_poly.pdbx_strand_id
1 'polypeptide(L)'
;MAIVVAVAAILGLGFLRLRQPPLVGFILAGVALGPTGFGFISNNANVTLLAEMGVVVLLFFIGMELSIKAFVLSLRQALSVAGGQVIAAIAAAGLIALITGATMAEGLILGFVIAMSSTVVAMKMLEDMGELRSETGRIAVGVLIAQDIAVVPMLILVSSLGGEETHFGTIAIKMIIAIAMLAALLWWFGRHGKLRVPYSEAVEDKVEILALGALAVCFGAAAISGLAGMSPAYGAFLSGIVIGNSTLRSRVIPVIEPIQSVLLVVFFLSIGLLIDLTFIGENFWSVLSAAVIVIAAKTVLNIFLLRKTGSSPQVALVAGLSMAQIGEFSFVLAAAGLGAGVLQFDTYKVAIAVTAVSLLVSPLWVSMMHRLENIASEHLLTYRKAFAVAYARELSEVSKGGAALAAARWSLKLRYRALRLARHRRRRAKSDIKPETDITER
;
A
#
# COMPACT_ATOMS: atom_id res chain seq x y z
N MET A 1 -11.44 26.23 12.61
CA MET A 1 -12.09 25.53 11.48
C MET A 1 -11.81 26.18 10.12
N ALA A 2 -12.10 27.48 9.91
CA ALA A 2 -11.83 28.12 8.61
C ALA A 2 -10.37 27.96 8.11
N ILE A 3 -9.39 28.25 8.97
CA ILE A 3 -7.96 28.06 8.68
C ILE A 3 -7.65 26.59 8.36
N VAL A 4 -8.22 25.67 9.14
CA VAL A 4 -8.02 24.22 9.03
C VAL A 4 -8.45 23.71 7.65
N VAL A 5 -9.67 24.06 7.24
CA VAL A 5 -10.23 23.67 5.94
C VAL A 5 -9.47 24.35 4.81
N ALA A 6 -9.07 25.62 4.94
CA ALA A 6 -8.31 26.32 3.92
C ALA A 6 -6.94 25.68 3.68
N VAL A 7 -6.20 25.37 4.74
CA VAL A 7 -4.88 24.70 4.63
C VAL A 7 -5.03 23.30 4.05
N ALA A 8 -6.01 22.52 4.52
CA ALA A 8 -6.32 21.20 3.98
C ALA A 8 -6.67 21.26 2.48
N ALA A 9 -7.46 22.25 2.05
CA ALA A 9 -7.81 22.45 0.65
C ALA A 9 -6.58 22.83 -0.19
N ILE A 10 -5.74 23.76 0.28
CA ILE A 10 -4.53 24.19 -0.43
C ILE A 10 -3.55 23.02 -0.60
N LEU A 11 -3.29 22.27 0.47
CA LEU A 11 -2.39 21.12 0.41
C LEU A 11 -2.99 19.98 -0.41
N GLY A 12 -4.28 19.69 -0.27
CA GLY A 12 -4.99 18.72 -1.10
C GLY A 12 -4.91 19.06 -2.59
N LEU A 13 -5.11 20.32 -2.97
CA LEU A 13 -4.93 20.81 -4.34
C LEU A 13 -3.48 20.68 -4.82
N GLY A 14 -2.51 20.92 -3.93
CA GLY A 14 -1.09 20.69 -4.21
C GLY A 14 -0.82 19.24 -4.60
N PHE A 15 -1.31 18.29 -3.80
CA PHE A 15 -1.15 16.86 -4.07
C PHE A 15 -1.91 16.40 -5.31
N LEU A 16 -3.08 16.99 -5.58
CA LEU A 16 -3.80 16.73 -6.82
C LEU A 16 -2.97 17.12 -8.05
N ARG A 17 -2.24 18.24 -8.01
CA ARG A 17 -1.30 18.63 -9.09
C ARG A 17 -0.12 17.68 -9.23
N LEU A 18 0.31 17.08 -8.12
CA LEU A 18 1.34 16.02 -8.11
C LEU A 18 0.80 14.65 -8.54
N ARG A 19 -0.46 14.56 -8.98
CA ARG A 19 -1.17 13.32 -9.33
C ARG A 19 -1.22 12.33 -8.16
N GLN A 20 -1.38 12.85 -6.95
CA GLN A 20 -1.47 12.09 -5.71
C GLN A 20 -2.85 12.22 -5.07
N PRO A 21 -3.26 11.23 -4.24
CA PRO A 21 -4.51 11.31 -3.51
C PRO A 21 -4.57 12.57 -2.61
N PRO A 22 -5.65 13.37 -2.66
CA PRO A 22 -5.80 14.58 -1.83
C PRO A 22 -5.69 14.31 -0.33
N LEU A 23 -6.05 13.09 0.12
CA LEU A 23 -5.96 12.65 1.51
C LEU A 23 -4.55 12.81 2.11
N VAL A 24 -3.49 12.65 1.31
CA VAL A 24 -2.11 12.89 1.76
C VAL A 24 -1.91 14.36 2.13
N GLY A 25 -2.51 15.28 1.36
CA GLY A 25 -2.53 16.71 1.67
C GLY A 25 -3.31 17.02 2.95
N PHE A 26 -4.38 16.29 3.25
CA PHE A 26 -5.16 16.46 4.48
C PHE A 26 -4.38 15.99 5.71
N ILE A 27 -3.65 14.87 5.61
CA ILE A 27 -2.73 14.42 6.66
C ILE A 27 -1.65 15.46 6.91
N LEU A 28 -1.01 15.98 5.84
CA LEU A 28 0.01 17.01 5.97
C LEU A 28 -0.53 18.34 6.51
N ALA A 29 -1.80 18.66 6.27
CA ALA A 29 -2.46 19.79 6.91
C ALA A 29 -2.57 19.58 8.43
N GLY A 30 -2.92 18.37 8.86
CA GLY A 30 -2.90 18.00 10.29
C GLY A 30 -1.51 18.09 10.88
N VAL A 31 -0.48 17.58 10.19
CA VAL A 31 0.92 17.69 10.62
C VAL A 31 1.34 19.15 10.76
N ALA A 32 1.06 19.98 9.75
CA ALA A 32 1.43 21.39 9.75
C ALA A 32 0.71 22.18 10.85
N LEU A 33 -0.59 21.92 11.06
CA LEU A 33 -1.39 22.62 12.06
C LEU A 33 -1.28 22.03 13.47
N GLY A 34 -0.75 20.82 13.58
CA GLY A 34 -0.64 20.07 14.83
C GLY A 34 0.52 20.51 15.72
N PRO A 35 0.69 19.85 16.88
CA PRO A 35 1.64 20.25 17.91
C PRO A 35 3.10 20.28 17.45
N THR A 36 3.47 19.37 16.54
CA THR A 36 4.83 19.25 15.99
C THR A 36 5.11 20.20 14.82
N GLY A 37 4.08 20.83 14.26
CA GLY A 37 4.18 21.85 13.22
C GLY A 37 4.10 23.26 13.81
N PHE A 38 3.02 23.97 13.50
CA PHE A 38 2.76 25.33 13.98
C PHE A 38 2.03 25.39 15.33
N GLY A 39 1.52 24.26 15.84
CA GLY A 39 0.84 24.20 17.14
C GLY A 39 -0.51 24.93 17.20
N PHE A 40 -1.13 25.24 16.04
CA PHE A 40 -2.42 25.93 15.99
C PHE A 40 -3.59 25.08 16.51
N ILE A 41 -3.46 23.76 16.45
CA ILE A 41 -4.48 22.80 16.88
C ILE A 41 -3.84 21.83 17.86
N SER A 42 -4.34 21.82 19.08
CA SER A 42 -4.08 20.78 20.06
C SER A 42 -5.13 19.67 19.95
N ASN A 43 -4.77 18.48 20.44
CA ASN A 43 -5.67 17.34 20.43
C ASN A 43 -6.92 17.66 21.27
N ASN A 44 -8.07 17.73 20.61
CA ASN A 44 -9.36 18.09 21.22
C ASN A 44 -10.30 16.90 21.07
N ALA A 45 -10.99 16.52 22.14
CA ALA A 45 -11.98 15.43 22.13
C ALA A 45 -13.02 15.57 21.00
N ASN A 46 -13.37 16.81 20.63
CA ASN A 46 -14.28 17.10 19.52
C ASN A 46 -13.74 16.69 18.14
N VAL A 47 -12.41 16.79 17.92
CA VAL A 47 -11.78 16.38 16.66
C VAL A 47 -11.77 14.86 16.55
N THR A 48 -11.54 14.15 17.66
CA THR A 48 -11.63 12.68 17.71
C THR A 48 -13.04 12.20 17.39
N LEU A 49 -14.06 12.79 18.02
CA LEU A 49 -15.46 12.45 17.74
C LEU A 49 -15.83 12.64 16.26
N LEU A 50 -15.44 13.77 15.66
CA LEU A 50 -15.69 14.01 14.23
C LEU A 50 -14.92 13.04 13.32
N ALA A 51 -13.70 12.65 13.72
CA ALA A 51 -12.90 11.66 13.01
C ALA A 51 -13.56 10.26 13.05
N GLU A 52 -14.09 9.85 14.21
CA GLU A 52 -14.85 8.60 14.35
C GLU A 52 -16.12 8.60 13.50
N MET A 53 -16.87 9.70 13.50
CA MET A 53 -18.02 9.86 12.60
C MET A 53 -17.60 9.76 11.13
N GLY A 54 -16.44 10.30 10.77
CA GLY A 54 -15.87 10.17 9.43
C GLY A 54 -15.58 8.74 9.03
N VAL A 55 -15.02 7.92 9.92
CA VAL A 55 -14.81 6.48 9.66
C VAL A 55 -16.14 5.75 9.47
N VAL A 56 -17.14 6.04 10.31
CA VAL A 56 -18.48 5.44 10.23
C VAL A 56 -19.14 5.76 8.89
N VAL A 57 -19.16 7.02 8.50
CA VAL A 57 -19.75 7.46 7.22
C VAL A 57 -18.94 6.98 6.02
N LEU A 58 -17.61 6.91 6.13
CA LEU A 58 -16.74 6.32 5.11
C LEU A 58 -17.10 4.85 4.84
N LEU A 59 -17.20 4.03 5.90
CA LEU A 59 -17.53 2.61 5.74
C LEU A 59 -18.96 2.40 5.25
N PHE A 60 -19.89 3.25 5.67
CA PHE A 60 -21.23 3.29 5.08
C PHE A 60 -21.18 3.58 3.57
N PHE A 61 -20.42 4.58 3.16
CA PHE A 61 -20.25 4.96 1.76
C PHE A 61 -19.66 3.82 0.92
N ILE A 62 -18.60 3.16 1.40
CA ILE A 62 -18.00 2.00 0.74
C ILE A 62 -19.03 0.87 0.59
N GLY A 63 -19.83 0.62 1.63
CA GLY A 63 -20.92 -0.35 1.57
C GLY A 63 -21.93 -0.03 0.45
N MET A 64 -22.23 1.25 0.23
CA MET A 64 -23.14 1.70 -0.85
C MET A 64 -22.53 1.58 -2.25
N GLU A 65 -21.22 1.77 -2.37
CA GLU A 65 -20.52 1.68 -3.65
C GLU A 65 -20.25 0.23 -4.08
N LEU A 66 -20.21 -0.70 -3.12
CA LEU A 66 -19.93 -2.10 -3.35
C LEU A 66 -20.89 -2.72 -4.39
N SER A 67 -20.34 -3.01 -5.56
CA SER A 67 -21.03 -3.71 -6.62
C SER A 67 -20.90 -5.22 -6.43
N ILE A 68 -21.90 -5.83 -5.80
CA ILE A 68 -21.90 -7.29 -5.54
C ILE A 68 -21.73 -8.07 -6.86
N LYS A 69 -22.40 -7.64 -7.93
CA LYS A 69 -22.32 -8.30 -9.25
C LYS A 69 -20.91 -8.25 -9.85
N ALA A 70 -20.20 -7.13 -9.73
CA ALA A 70 -18.84 -6.99 -10.25
C ALA A 70 -17.84 -7.80 -9.40
N PHE A 71 -18.03 -7.79 -8.07
CA PHE A 71 -17.18 -8.52 -7.14
C PHE A 71 -17.27 -10.04 -7.32
N VAL A 72 -18.47 -10.57 -7.59
CA VAL A 72 -18.70 -12.02 -7.78
C VAL A 72 -17.89 -12.59 -8.96
N LEU A 73 -17.61 -11.80 -10.00
CA LEU A 73 -16.89 -12.26 -11.19
C LEU A 73 -15.42 -12.61 -10.93
N SER A 74 -14.76 -11.91 -10.00
CA SER A 74 -13.35 -12.15 -9.63
C SER A 74 -13.20 -12.70 -8.20
N LEU A 75 -14.31 -13.07 -7.56
CA LEU A 75 -14.40 -13.34 -6.12
C LEU A 75 -13.37 -14.34 -5.61
N ARG A 76 -13.26 -15.50 -6.28
CA ARG A 76 -12.37 -16.58 -5.83
C ARG A 76 -10.92 -16.13 -5.80
N GLN A 77 -10.46 -15.50 -6.88
CA GLN A 77 -9.08 -15.03 -6.98
C GLN A 77 -8.84 -13.85 -6.05
N ALA A 78 -9.76 -12.88 -6.01
CA ALA A 78 -9.69 -11.72 -5.13
C ALA A 78 -9.57 -12.12 -3.65
N LEU A 79 -10.46 -12.99 -3.16
CA LEU A 79 -10.42 -13.49 -1.78
C LEU A 79 -9.16 -14.31 -1.49
N SER A 80 -8.68 -15.11 -2.44
CA SER A 80 -7.46 -15.91 -2.23
C SER A 80 -6.22 -15.02 -2.07
N VAL A 81 -6.10 -13.98 -2.90
CA VAL A 81 -4.99 -13.03 -2.84
C VAL A 81 -5.13 -12.14 -1.61
N ALA A 82 -6.30 -11.54 -1.37
CA ALA A 82 -6.53 -10.68 -0.20
C ALA A 82 -6.33 -11.43 1.12
N GLY A 83 -6.91 -12.63 1.26
CA GLY A 83 -6.70 -13.48 2.43
C GLY A 83 -5.25 -13.91 2.58
N GLY A 84 -4.57 -14.24 1.48
CA GLY A 84 -3.13 -14.54 1.48
C GLY A 84 -2.28 -13.35 1.93
N GLN A 85 -2.60 -12.13 1.51
CA GLN A 85 -1.93 -10.90 1.94
C GLN A 85 -2.10 -10.68 3.44
N VAL A 86 -3.32 -10.82 3.95
CA VAL A 86 -3.63 -10.65 5.38
C VAL A 86 -2.90 -11.68 6.22
N ILE A 87 -2.99 -12.97 5.87
CA ILE A 87 -2.32 -14.05 6.63
C ILE A 87 -0.81 -13.87 6.63
N ALA A 88 -0.21 -13.58 5.47
CA ALA A 88 1.24 -13.39 5.37
C ALA A 88 1.72 -12.14 6.12
N ALA A 89 0.96 -11.05 6.08
CA ALA A 89 1.27 -9.83 6.82
C ALA A 89 1.18 -10.05 8.34
N ILE A 90 0.15 -10.76 8.82
CA ILE A 90 0.03 -11.16 10.23
C ILE A 90 1.19 -12.06 10.65
N ALA A 91 1.57 -13.04 9.83
CA ALA A 91 2.69 -13.91 10.14
C ALA A 91 4.02 -13.13 10.22
N ALA A 92 4.26 -12.22 9.28
CA ALA A 92 5.45 -11.38 9.27
C ALA A 92 5.47 -10.42 10.47
N ALA A 93 4.37 -9.73 10.75
CA ALA A 93 4.26 -8.80 11.87
C ALA A 93 4.31 -9.53 13.23
N GLY A 94 3.73 -10.72 13.34
CA GLY A 94 3.82 -11.58 14.51
C GLY A 94 5.26 -12.05 14.77
N LEU A 95 6.02 -12.38 13.72
CA LEU A 95 7.44 -12.70 13.86
C LEU A 95 8.25 -11.50 14.34
N ILE A 96 7.96 -10.30 13.81
CA ILE A 96 8.59 -9.06 14.28
C ILE A 96 8.24 -8.83 15.76
N ALA A 97 6.97 -9.01 16.14
CA ALA A 97 6.53 -8.84 17.52
C ALA A 97 7.26 -9.77 18.49
N LEU A 98 7.49 -11.03 18.10
CA LEU A 98 8.29 -11.98 18.90
C LEU A 98 9.75 -11.52 19.10
N ILE A 99 10.34 -10.86 18.10
CA ILE A 99 11.71 -10.37 18.16
C ILE A 99 11.81 -9.09 18.99
N THR A 100 10.83 -8.19 18.85
CA THR A 100 10.84 -6.88 19.54
C THR A 100 10.23 -6.93 20.94
N GLY A 101 9.65 -8.08 21.34
CA GLY A 101 8.93 -8.22 22.61
C GLY A 101 7.55 -7.55 22.61
N ALA A 102 7.03 -7.17 21.44
CA ALA A 102 5.67 -6.63 21.31
C ALA A 102 4.65 -7.75 21.53
N THR A 103 3.45 -7.39 21.97
CA THR A 103 2.42 -8.39 22.22
C THR A 103 1.94 -9.03 20.92
N MET A 104 1.42 -10.25 20.98
CA MET A 104 0.87 -10.91 19.79
C MET A 104 -0.35 -10.16 19.22
N ALA A 105 -1.08 -9.44 20.08
CA ALA A 105 -2.19 -8.58 19.68
C ALA A 105 -1.70 -7.34 18.90
N GLU A 106 -0.60 -6.72 19.32
CA GLU A 106 0.06 -5.66 18.53
C GLU A 106 0.54 -6.18 17.18
N GLY A 107 1.19 -7.36 17.15
CA GLY A 107 1.62 -8.02 15.92
C GLY A 107 0.46 -8.31 14.96
N LEU A 108 -0.69 -8.74 15.48
CA LEU A 108 -1.90 -8.95 14.67
C LEU A 108 -2.38 -7.64 14.03
N ILE A 109 -2.49 -6.57 14.82
CA ILE A 109 -2.98 -5.27 14.32
C ILE A 109 -1.99 -4.69 13.30
N LEU A 110 -0.68 -4.76 13.57
CA LEU A 110 0.34 -4.37 12.59
C LEU A 110 0.25 -5.20 11.31
N GLY A 111 -0.06 -6.48 11.41
CA GLY A 111 -0.35 -7.34 10.27
C GLY A 111 -1.53 -6.82 9.43
N PHE A 112 -2.63 -6.43 10.07
CA PHE A 112 -3.76 -5.80 9.37
C PHE A 112 -3.36 -4.48 8.71
N VAL A 113 -2.67 -3.60 9.43
CA VAL A 113 -2.17 -2.30 8.93
C VAL A 113 -1.29 -2.51 7.69
N ILE A 114 -0.36 -3.46 7.71
CA ILE A 114 0.54 -3.75 6.58
C ILE A 114 -0.22 -4.40 5.41
N ALA A 115 -1.18 -5.28 5.66
CA ALA A 115 -1.90 -6.01 4.61
C ALA A 115 -2.67 -5.07 3.67
N MET A 116 -3.31 -4.05 4.21
CA MET A 116 -4.19 -3.13 3.47
C MET A 116 -3.43 -2.34 2.40
N SER A 117 -3.95 -2.34 1.17
CA SER A 117 -3.37 -1.60 0.05
C SER A 117 -4.18 -0.33 -0.24
N SER A 118 -3.55 0.70 -0.81
CA SER A 118 -4.29 1.93 -1.14
C SER A 118 -5.08 1.77 -2.44
N THR A 119 -6.41 1.82 -2.34
CA THR A 119 -7.30 1.68 -3.49
C THR A 119 -7.14 2.86 -4.45
N VAL A 120 -7.13 4.10 -3.94
CA VAL A 120 -7.02 5.31 -4.79
C VAL A 120 -5.69 5.33 -5.56
N VAL A 121 -4.58 5.03 -4.89
CA VAL A 121 -3.24 5.00 -5.52
C VAL A 121 -3.19 3.89 -6.57
N ALA A 122 -3.62 2.67 -6.22
CA ALA A 122 -3.59 1.53 -7.14
C ALA A 122 -4.45 1.76 -8.39
N MET A 123 -5.67 2.27 -8.22
CA MET A 123 -6.57 2.61 -9.31
C MET A 123 -5.96 3.67 -10.23
N LYS A 124 -5.34 4.70 -9.66
CA LYS A 124 -4.68 5.75 -10.44
C LYS A 124 -3.49 5.22 -11.23
N MET A 125 -2.68 4.35 -10.61
CA MET A 125 -1.55 3.71 -11.29
C MET A 125 -2.03 2.85 -12.48
N LEU A 126 -3.07 2.05 -12.29
CA LEU A 126 -3.66 1.24 -13.35
C LEU A 126 -4.27 2.10 -14.47
N GLU A 127 -4.87 3.23 -14.12
CA GLU A 127 -5.38 4.20 -15.10
C GLU A 127 -4.25 4.83 -15.92
N ASP A 128 -3.17 5.28 -15.26
CA ASP A 128 -2.01 5.90 -15.90
C ASP A 128 -1.26 4.94 -16.82
N MET A 129 -1.30 3.63 -16.55
CA MET A 129 -0.79 2.57 -17.44
C MET A 129 -1.79 2.14 -18.54
N GLY A 130 -3.04 2.61 -18.51
CA GLY A 130 -4.08 2.14 -19.44
C GLY A 130 -4.60 0.72 -19.16
N GLU A 131 -4.24 0.13 -18.01
CA GLU A 131 -4.56 -1.24 -17.62
C GLU A 131 -5.83 -1.35 -16.74
N LEU A 132 -6.42 -0.21 -16.33
CA LEU A 132 -7.59 -0.21 -15.43
C LEU A 132 -8.79 -1.02 -15.96
N ARG A 133 -9.01 -1.02 -17.27
CA ARG A 133 -10.12 -1.75 -17.92
C ARG A 133 -9.72 -3.15 -18.42
N SER A 134 -8.45 -3.53 -18.27
CA SER A 134 -7.92 -4.82 -18.72
C SER A 134 -8.25 -5.93 -17.71
N GLU A 135 -7.78 -7.16 -17.99
CA GLU A 135 -7.79 -8.24 -17.00
C GLU A 135 -7.00 -7.87 -15.73
N THR A 136 -5.86 -7.21 -15.87
CA THR A 136 -5.01 -6.71 -14.79
C THR A 136 -5.80 -5.81 -13.85
N GLY A 137 -6.48 -4.79 -14.40
CA GLY A 137 -7.29 -3.87 -13.62
C GLY A 137 -8.43 -4.59 -12.91
N ARG A 138 -9.16 -5.48 -13.60
CA ARG A 138 -10.27 -6.25 -13.00
C ARG A 138 -9.82 -7.08 -11.79
N ILE A 139 -8.67 -7.76 -11.89
CA ILE A 139 -8.13 -8.57 -10.79
C ILE A 139 -7.68 -7.68 -9.64
N ALA A 140 -6.90 -6.63 -9.92
CA ALA A 140 -6.40 -5.71 -8.90
C ALA A 140 -7.55 -5.03 -8.15
N VAL A 141 -8.52 -4.45 -8.88
CA VAL A 141 -9.76 -3.87 -8.31
C VAL A 141 -10.51 -4.89 -7.46
N GLY A 142 -10.63 -6.14 -7.94
CA GLY A 142 -11.27 -7.21 -7.19
C GLY A 142 -10.59 -7.49 -5.85
N VAL A 143 -9.26 -7.55 -5.84
CA VAL A 143 -8.45 -7.73 -4.62
C VAL A 143 -8.64 -6.53 -3.68
N LEU A 144 -8.56 -5.30 -4.19
CA LEU A 144 -8.76 -4.08 -3.40
C LEU A 144 -10.15 -4.05 -2.75
N ILE A 145 -11.21 -4.38 -3.49
CA ILE A 145 -12.56 -4.51 -2.93
C ILE A 145 -12.60 -5.59 -1.85
N ALA A 146 -11.96 -6.74 -2.05
CA ALA A 146 -11.90 -7.78 -1.03
C ALA A 146 -11.18 -7.30 0.25
N GLN A 147 -10.12 -6.51 0.11
CA GLN A 147 -9.42 -5.88 1.23
C GLN A 147 -10.31 -4.88 1.97
N ASP A 148 -10.99 -3.98 1.25
CA ASP A 148 -11.88 -2.98 1.83
C ASP A 148 -13.04 -3.64 2.61
N ILE A 149 -13.61 -4.73 2.08
CA ILE A 149 -14.59 -5.55 2.80
C ILE A 149 -13.98 -6.18 4.07
N ALA A 150 -12.72 -6.61 4.01
CA ALA A 150 -12.04 -7.25 5.13
C ALA A 150 -11.68 -6.29 6.28
N VAL A 151 -11.65 -4.96 6.05
CA VAL A 151 -11.41 -3.96 7.10
C VAL A 151 -12.43 -4.10 8.23
N VAL A 152 -13.68 -4.39 7.89
CA VAL A 152 -14.79 -4.46 8.84
C VAL A 152 -14.64 -5.60 9.86
N PRO A 153 -14.43 -6.88 9.45
CA PRO A 153 -14.10 -7.94 10.41
C PRO A 153 -12.76 -7.71 11.13
N MET A 154 -11.77 -7.05 10.50
CA MET A 154 -10.54 -6.66 11.20
C MET A 154 -10.82 -5.67 12.34
N LEU A 155 -11.68 -4.67 12.13
CA LEU A 155 -12.06 -3.70 13.17
C LEU A 155 -12.80 -4.35 14.34
N ILE A 156 -13.63 -5.36 14.07
CA ILE A 156 -14.28 -6.16 15.13
C ILE A 156 -13.24 -6.91 15.95
N LEU A 157 -12.24 -7.53 15.30
CA LEU A 157 -11.14 -8.20 16.00
C LEU A 157 -10.36 -7.20 16.85
N VAL A 158 -9.99 -6.05 16.29
CA VAL A 158 -9.26 -5.00 17.00
C VAL A 158 -10.02 -4.54 18.26
N SER A 159 -11.30 -4.19 18.13
CA SER A 159 -12.10 -3.74 19.28
C SER A 159 -12.33 -4.83 20.32
N SER A 160 -12.34 -6.11 19.91
CA SER A 160 -12.58 -7.24 20.81
C SER A 160 -11.32 -7.66 21.59
N LEU A 161 -10.13 -7.28 21.13
CA LEU A 161 -8.87 -7.55 21.81
C LEU A 161 -8.56 -6.55 22.94
N GLY A 162 -9.23 -5.40 22.96
CA GLY A 162 -8.99 -4.28 23.88
C GLY A 162 -9.65 -4.34 25.26
N GLY A 163 -10.12 -5.51 25.70
CA GLY A 163 -10.85 -5.66 26.98
C GLY A 163 -10.05 -6.38 28.08
N GLU A 164 -10.37 -6.12 29.35
CA GLU A 164 -9.69 -6.70 30.53
C GLU A 164 -9.79 -8.24 30.61
N GLU A 165 -10.79 -8.86 29.97
CA GLU A 165 -10.88 -10.31 29.80
C GLU A 165 -11.14 -10.69 28.34
N THR A 166 -10.08 -11.05 27.61
CA THR A 166 -10.19 -11.61 26.26
C THR A 166 -10.68 -13.06 26.30
N HIS A 167 -12.00 -13.25 26.33
CA HIS A 167 -12.60 -14.57 26.14
C HIS A 167 -12.58 -14.95 24.66
N PHE A 168 -11.59 -15.74 24.23
CA PHE A 168 -11.45 -16.18 22.82
C PHE A 168 -12.76 -16.77 22.23
N GLY A 169 -13.58 -17.42 23.07
CA GLY A 169 -14.89 -17.95 22.67
C GLY A 169 -15.88 -16.85 22.25
N THR A 170 -15.96 -15.73 22.98
CA THR A 170 -16.86 -14.63 22.63
C THR A 170 -16.40 -13.91 21.37
N ILE A 171 -15.09 -13.74 21.18
CA ILE A 171 -14.49 -13.17 19.97
C ILE A 171 -14.81 -14.04 18.75
N ALA A 172 -14.61 -15.36 18.86
CA ALA A 172 -14.92 -16.30 17.80
C ALA A 172 -16.41 -16.27 17.42
N ILE A 173 -17.31 -16.25 18.41
CA ILE A 173 -18.75 -16.14 18.18
C ILE A 173 -19.10 -14.82 17.47
N LYS A 174 -18.59 -13.68 17.93
CA LYS A 174 -18.80 -12.38 17.28
C LYS A 174 -18.34 -12.39 15.83
N MET A 175 -17.16 -12.97 15.56
CA MET A 175 -16.62 -13.09 14.21
C MET A 175 -17.45 -14.00 13.31
N ILE A 176 -17.88 -15.16 13.82
CA ILE A 176 -18.74 -16.08 13.09
C ILE A 176 -20.06 -15.39 12.74
N ILE A 177 -20.70 -14.72 13.69
CA ILE A 177 -21.94 -13.97 13.44
C ILE A 177 -21.69 -12.87 12.42
N ALA A 178 -20.63 -12.08 12.58
CA ALA A 178 -20.32 -10.95 11.71
C ALA A 178 -20.07 -11.40 10.25
N ILE A 179 -19.28 -12.47 10.07
CA ILE A 179 -19.00 -13.06 8.76
C ILE A 179 -20.26 -13.72 8.19
N ALA A 180 -21.01 -14.47 8.98
CA ALA A 180 -22.23 -15.14 8.53
C ALA A 180 -23.30 -14.13 8.09
N MET A 181 -23.51 -13.06 8.85
CA MET A 181 -24.45 -12.00 8.53
C MET A 181 -24.03 -11.23 7.27
N LEU A 182 -22.74 -10.90 7.13
CA LEU A 182 -22.21 -10.30 5.91
C LEU A 182 -22.37 -11.23 4.70
N ALA A 183 -22.01 -12.50 4.83
CA ALA A 183 -22.15 -13.50 3.77
C ALA A 183 -23.61 -13.71 3.38
N ALA A 184 -24.52 -13.78 4.36
CA ALA A 184 -25.96 -13.90 4.13
C ALA A 184 -26.50 -12.68 3.39
N LEU A 185 -26.08 -11.46 3.75
CA LEU A 185 -26.48 -10.23 3.09
C LEU A 185 -26.00 -10.18 1.63
N LEU A 186 -24.71 -10.49 1.40
CA LEU A 186 -24.13 -10.54 0.07
C LEU A 186 -24.79 -11.64 -0.79
N TRP A 187 -25.07 -12.80 -0.22
CA TRP A 187 -25.77 -13.89 -0.90
C TRP A 187 -27.22 -13.51 -1.25
N TRP A 188 -27.94 -12.89 -0.31
CA TRP A 188 -29.31 -12.44 -0.50
C TRP A 188 -29.42 -11.45 -1.66
N PHE A 189 -28.60 -10.39 -1.65
CA PHE A 189 -28.59 -9.38 -2.72
C PHE A 189 -27.91 -9.83 -4.02
N GLY A 190 -27.03 -10.82 -3.94
CA GLY A 190 -26.49 -11.48 -5.13
C GLY A 190 -27.56 -12.25 -5.90
N ARG A 191 -28.56 -12.81 -5.19
CA ARG A 191 -29.63 -13.64 -5.77
C ARG A 191 -30.93 -12.88 -6.04
N HIS A 192 -31.29 -11.94 -5.17
CA HIS A 192 -32.48 -11.11 -5.31
C HIS A 192 -32.13 -9.79 -6.02
N GLY A 193 -33.08 -9.25 -6.80
CA GLY A 193 -32.92 -7.95 -7.45
C GLY A 193 -32.84 -6.79 -6.45
N LYS A 194 -32.68 -5.56 -6.96
CA LYS A 194 -32.60 -4.35 -6.14
C LYS A 194 -33.82 -4.22 -5.21
N LEU A 195 -33.59 -3.86 -3.94
CA LEU A 195 -34.67 -3.54 -3.00
C LEU A 195 -35.47 -2.33 -3.51
N ARG A 196 -36.79 -2.49 -3.63
CA ARG A 196 -37.74 -1.38 -3.80
C ARG A 196 -38.07 -0.85 -2.40
N VAL A 197 -37.59 0.35 -2.09
CA VAL A 197 -37.91 0.98 -0.80
C VAL A 197 -39.33 1.54 -0.91
N PRO A 198 -40.25 1.20 0.01
CA PRO A 198 -41.58 1.81 0.02
C PRO A 198 -41.47 3.33 0.16
N TYR A 199 -42.33 4.09 -0.53
CA TYR A 199 -42.29 5.57 -0.60
C TYR A 199 -41.06 6.19 -1.27
N SER A 200 -40.28 5.40 -2.02
CA SER A 200 -39.17 5.88 -2.85
C SER A 200 -39.57 7.08 -3.72
N GLU A 201 -40.68 6.97 -4.46
CA GLU A 201 -41.20 8.03 -5.32
C GLU A 201 -41.52 9.35 -4.58
N ALA A 202 -41.86 9.30 -3.28
CA ALA A 202 -42.22 10.49 -2.50
C ALA A 202 -41.00 11.25 -1.92
N VAL A 203 -39.83 10.60 -1.89
CA VAL A 203 -38.61 11.10 -1.22
C VAL A 203 -37.46 11.29 -2.21
N GLU A 204 -37.48 10.63 -3.36
CA GLU A 204 -36.39 10.61 -4.36
C GLU A 204 -35.95 11.99 -4.87
N ASP A 205 -36.84 12.98 -4.91
CA ASP A 205 -36.53 14.34 -5.38
C ASP A 205 -36.15 15.31 -4.24
N LYS A 206 -36.22 14.87 -2.98
CA LYS A 206 -35.95 15.70 -1.81
C LYS A 206 -34.58 15.36 -1.22
N VAL A 207 -33.54 16.02 -1.74
CA VAL A 207 -32.13 15.84 -1.35
C VAL A 207 -31.94 15.86 0.17
N GLU A 208 -32.56 16.80 0.87
CA GLU A 208 -32.43 16.94 2.33
C GLU A 208 -32.96 15.70 3.08
N ILE A 209 -34.12 15.18 2.68
CA ILE A 209 -34.74 14.01 3.31
C ILE A 209 -33.95 12.74 2.98
N LEU A 210 -33.43 12.63 1.75
CA LEU A 210 -32.54 11.53 1.36
C LEU A 210 -31.25 11.52 2.19
N ALA A 211 -30.61 12.68 2.36
CA ALA A 211 -29.41 12.82 3.18
C ALA A 211 -29.68 12.38 4.62
N LEU A 212 -30.70 12.97 5.24
CA LEU A 212 -31.06 12.70 6.63
C LEU A 212 -31.50 11.25 6.82
N GLY A 213 -32.28 10.69 5.90
CA GLY A 213 -32.71 9.30 5.95
C GLY A 213 -31.55 8.31 5.84
N ALA A 214 -30.63 8.54 4.89
CA ALA A 214 -29.45 7.69 4.74
C ALA A 214 -28.49 7.80 5.94
N LEU A 215 -28.27 9.01 6.48
CA LEU A 215 -27.47 9.19 7.69
C LEU A 215 -28.15 8.59 8.93
N ALA A 216 -29.48 8.70 9.06
CA ALA A 216 -30.22 8.08 10.16
C ALA A 216 -30.10 6.55 10.12
N VAL A 217 -30.18 5.94 8.94
CA VAL A 217 -29.94 4.50 8.75
C VAL A 217 -28.49 4.14 9.08
N CYS A 218 -27.52 4.92 8.60
CA CYS A 218 -26.10 4.73 8.87
C CYS A 218 -25.80 4.76 10.38
N PHE A 219 -26.13 5.86 11.06
CA PHE A 219 -25.85 6.04 12.49
C PHE A 219 -26.73 5.14 13.36
N GLY A 220 -27.97 4.87 12.97
CA GLY A 220 -28.84 3.93 13.66
C GLY A 220 -28.29 2.51 13.64
N ALA A 221 -27.85 2.04 12.47
CA ALA A 221 -27.22 0.73 12.34
C ALA A 221 -25.87 0.67 13.08
N ALA A 222 -25.07 1.73 13.01
CA ALA A 222 -23.82 1.85 13.78
C ALA A 222 -24.07 1.76 15.29
N ALA A 223 -25.08 2.48 15.81
CA ALA A 223 -25.46 2.44 17.21
C ALA A 223 -25.93 1.04 17.64
N ILE A 224 -26.83 0.40 16.87
CA ILE A 224 -27.29 -0.98 17.15
C ILE A 224 -26.11 -1.94 17.16
N SER A 225 -25.19 -1.84 16.20
CA SER A 225 -24.02 -2.69 16.12
C SER A 225 -23.07 -2.48 17.30
N GLY A 226 -22.83 -1.22 17.70
CA GLY A 226 -22.06 -0.87 18.88
C GLY A 226 -22.67 -1.43 20.17
N LEU A 227 -23.99 -1.29 20.34
CA LEU A 227 -24.74 -1.82 21.49
C LEU A 227 -24.73 -3.36 21.53
N ALA A 228 -24.70 -4.02 20.38
CA ALA A 228 -24.51 -5.47 20.28
C ALA A 228 -23.06 -5.92 20.61
N GLY A 229 -22.18 -5.00 20.97
CA GLY A 229 -20.77 -5.27 21.27
C GLY A 229 -19.94 -5.60 20.03
N MET A 230 -20.43 -5.25 18.84
CA MET A 230 -19.65 -5.21 17.60
C MET A 230 -19.09 -3.79 17.38
N SER A 231 -18.32 -3.59 16.31
CA SER A 231 -17.81 -2.26 15.97
C SER A 231 -18.91 -1.40 15.31
N PRO A 232 -19.10 -0.12 15.68
CA PRO A 232 -20.07 0.77 15.01
C PRO A 232 -19.87 0.85 13.50
N ALA A 233 -18.61 0.79 13.06
CA ALA A 233 -18.18 0.68 11.68
C ALA A 233 -18.83 -0.50 10.91
N TYR A 234 -19.05 -1.64 11.58
CA TYR A 234 -19.69 -2.83 11.00
C TYR A 234 -21.16 -2.55 10.64
N GLY A 235 -21.92 -2.01 11.58
CA GLY A 235 -23.32 -1.65 11.35
C GLY A 235 -23.48 -0.63 10.23
N ALA A 236 -22.63 0.39 10.21
CA ALA A 236 -22.58 1.39 9.14
C ALA A 236 -22.33 0.72 7.78
N PHE A 237 -21.30 -0.11 7.66
CA PHE A 237 -20.98 -0.83 6.42
C PHE A 237 -22.13 -1.71 5.92
N LEU A 238 -22.74 -2.52 6.80
CA LEU A 238 -23.86 -3.37 6.42
C LEU A 238 -25.07 -2.57 5.93
N SER A 239 -25.40 -1.47 6.62
CA SER A 239 -26.48 -0.58 6.21
C SER A 239 -26.17 0.09 4.86
N GLY A 240 -24.89 0.37 4.59
CA GLY A 240 -24.39 0.81 3.30
C GLY A 240 -24.67 -0.21 2.20
N ILE A 241 -24.39 -1.50 2.43
CA ILE A 241 -24.72 -2.57 1.47
C ILE A 241 -26.22 -2.62 1.19
N VAL A 242 -27.06 -2.49 2.22
CA VAL A 242 -28.52 -2.49 2.07
C VAL A 242 -28.99 -1.33 1.18
N ILE A 243 -28.51 -0.11 1.44
CA ILE A 243 -28.86 1.08 0.63
C ILE A 243 -28.25 0.99 -0.77
N GLY A 244 -27.00 0.52 -0.88
CA GLY A 244 -26.28 0.31 -2.14
C GLY A 244 -26.97 -0.67 -3.08
N ASN A 245 -27.67 -1.67 -2.53
CA ASN A 245 -28.45 -2.63 -3.30
C ASN A 245 -29.94 -2.28 -3.39
N SER A 246 -30.30 -1.03 -3.09
CA SER A 246 -31.65 -0.50 -3.29
C SER A 246 -31.82 0.25 -4.61
N THR A 247 -33.07 0.56 -4.95
CA THR A 247 -33.45 1.46 -6.05
C THR A 247 -32.97 2.90 -5.81
N LEU A 248 -32.81 3.31 -4.56
CA LEU A 248 -32.40 4.67 -4.17
C LEU A 248 -30.89 4.93 -4.32
N ARG A 249 -30.06 3.90 -4.57
CA ARG A 249 -28.59 4.03 -4.64
C ARG A 249 -28.12 5.23 -5.47
N SER A 250 -28.64 5.37 -6.70
CA SER A 250 -28.20 6.43 -7.63
C SER A 250 -28.59 7.83 -7.19
N ARG A 251 -29.55 7.96 -6.27
CA ARG A 251 -29.97 9.24 -5.68
C ARG A 251 -29.26 9.53 -4.36
N VAL A 252 -28.99 8.49 -3.55
CA VAL A 252 -28.34 8.64 -2.24
C VAL A 252 -26.84 8.89 -2.35
N ILE A 253 -26.14 8.22 -3.27
CA ILE A 253 -24.68 8.37 -3.43
C ILE A 253 -24.28 9.85 -3.63
N PRO A 254 -24.84 10.61 -4.59
CA PRO A 254 -24.45 12.00 -4.82
C PRO A 254 -24.73 12.95 -3.64
N VAL A 255 -25.63 12.53 -2.74
CA VAL A 255 -26.03 13.32 -1.58
C VAL A 255 -25.15 13.04 -0.36
N ILE A 256 -24.71 11.78 -0.20
CA ILE A 256 -23.83 11.37 0.91
C ILE A 256 -22.36 11.60 0.61
N GLU A 257 -21.93 11.48 -0.65
CA GLU A 257 -20.53 11.65 -1.07
C GLU A 257 -19.90 12.97 -0.57
N PRO A 258 -20.56 14.16 -0.68
CA PRO A 258 -19.98 15.39 -0.16
C PRO A 258 -19.84 15.40 1.37
N ILE A 259 -20.81 14.81 2.08
CA ILE A 259 -20.80 14.73 3.55
C ILE A 259 -19.65 13.82 4.00
N GLN A 260 -19.53 12.66 3.37
CA GLN A 260 -18.44 11.72 3.59
C GLN A 260 -17.07 12.37 3.31
N SER A 261 -16.95 13.12 2.23
CA SER A 261 -15.71 13.81 1.85
C SER A 261 -15.27 14.83 2.89
N VAL A 262 -16.20 15.62 3.44
CA VAL A 262 -15.90 16.60 4.49
C VAL A 262 -15.46 15.89 5.78
N LEU A 263 -16.14 14.82 6.18
CA LEU A 263 -15.77 14.08 7.39
C LEU A 263 -14.42 13.34 7.22
N LEU A 264 -14.11 12.86 6.02
CA LEU A 264 -12.81 12.29 5.68
C LEU A 264 -11.67 13.30 5.87
N VAL A 265 -11.86 14.56 5.48
CA VAL A 265 -10.87 15.62 5.71
C VAL A 265 -10.57 15.74 7.21
N VAL A 266 -11.61 15.75 8.05
CA VAL A 266 -11.44 15.84 9.51
C VAL A 266 -10.73 14.61 10.06
N PHE A 267 -11.08 13.41 9.59
CA PHE A 267 -10.43 12.16 9.98
C PHE A 267 -8.92 12.16 9.67
N PHE A 268 -8.55 12.42 8.41
CA PHE A 268 -7.14 12.45 8.00
C PHE A 268 -6.36 13.58 8.66
N LEU A 269 -7.01 14.73 8.88
CA LEU A 269 -6.41 15.81 9.63
C LEU A 269 -6.13 15.38 11.08
N SER A 270 -7.07 14.69 11.74
CA SER A 270 -6.90 14.15 13.09
C SER A 270 -5.69 13.19 13.16
N ILE A 271 -5.54 12.31 12.18
CA ILE A 271 -4.35 11.46 12.06
C ILE A 271 -3.09 12.30 11.93
N GLY A 272 -3.12 13.34 11.09
CA GLY A 272 -2.00 14.27 10.92
C GLY A 272 -1.58 14.97 12.22
N LEU A 273 -2.53 15.30 13.10
CA LEU A 273 -2.24 15.88 14.43
C LEU A 273 -1.47 14.91 15.34
N LEU A 274 -1.64 13.60 15.12
CA LEU A 274 -0.97 12.53 15.89
C LEU A 274 0.40 12.15 15.31
N ILE A 275 0.73 12.63 14.11
CA ILE A 275 2.05 12.38 13.51
C ILE A 275 3.10 13.23 14.21
N ASP A 276 4.08 12.55 14.77
CA ASP A 276 5.21 13.15 15.47
C ASP A 276 6.39 13.35 14.51
N LEU A 277 6.57 14.58 14.01
CA LEU A 277 7.68 14.91 13.11
C LEU A 277 9.05 14.78 13.78
N THR A 278 9.13 15.02 15.09
CA THR A 278 10.37 14.87 15.85
C THR A 278 10.78 13.40 15.84
N PHE A 279 9.83 12.50 16.14
CA PHE A 279 10.05 11.06 16.07
C PHE A 279 10.48 10.61 14.66
N ILE A 280 9.82 11.10 13.60
CA ILE A 280 10.19 10.77 12.21
C ILE A 280 11.58 11.29 11.88
N GLY A 281 11.95 12.49 12.32
CA GLY A 281 13.27 13.06 12.10
C GLY A 281 14.38 12.27 12.79
N GLU A 282 14.17 11.92 14.05
CA GLU A 282 15.11 11.13 14.85
C GLU A 282 15.25 9.69 14.34
N ASN A 283 14.16 9.10 13.84
CA ASN A 283 14.11 7.72 13.36
C ASN A 283 14.01 7.63 11.83
N PHE A 284 14.46 8.67 11.11
CA PHE A 284 14.21 8.82 9.67
C PHE A 284 14.63 7.58 8.87
N TRP A 285 15.83 7.08 9.10
CA TRP A 285 16.34 5.90 8.41
C TRP A 285 15.58 4.62 8.76
N SER A 286 15.16 4.47 10.02
CA SER A 286 14.37 3.32 10.47
C SER A 286 12.98 3.32 9.83
N VAL A 287 12.29 4.46 9.83
CA VAL A 287 10.96 4.61 9.21
C VAL A 287 11.03 4.43 7.71
N LEU A 288 12.00 5.07 7.04
CA LEU A 288 12.16 4.98 5.60
C LEU A 288 12.52 3.56 5.15
N SER A 289 13.46 2.90 5.85
CA SER A 289 13.83 1.52 5.55
C SER A 289 12.65 0.57 5.79
N ALA A 290 11.90 0.72 6.88
CA ALA A 290 10.69 -0.05 7.13
C ALA A 290 9.65 0.14 6.02
N ALA A 291 9.39 1.38 5.59
CA ALA A 291 8.46 1.66 4.50
C ALA A 291 8.89 1.00 3.18
N VAL A 292 10.18 1.12 2.81
CA VAL A 292 10.73 0.49 1.60
C VAL A 292 10.66 -1.03 1.68
N ILE A 293 11.02 -1.62 2.82
CA ILE A 293 10.95 -3.06 3.06
C ILE A 293 9.51 -3.55 2.93
N VAL A 294 8.54 -2.85 3.53
CA VAL A 294 7.13 -3.21 3.44
C VAL A 294 6.63 -3.14 2.00
N ILE A 295 6.92 -2.06 1.27
CA ILE A 295 6.53 -1.92 -0.14
C ILE A 295 7.13 -3.05 -0.99
N ALA A 296 8.42 -3.34 -0.82
CA ALA A 296 9.11 -4.40 -1.55
C ALA A 296 8.55 -5.79 -1.20
N ALA A 297 8.39 -6.09 0.09
CA ALA A 297 7.85 -7.36 0.55
C ALA A 297 6.40 -7.57 0.06
N LYS A 298 5.55 -6.54 0.15
CA LYS A 298 4.19 -6.58 -0.40
C LYS A 298 4.19 -6.80 -1.89
N THR A 299 5.04 -6.10 -2.64
CA THR A 299 5.16 -6.29 -4.10
C THR A 299 5.48 -7.73 -4.44
N VAL A 300 6.50 -8.31 -3.81
CA VAL A 300 6.91 -9.71 -4.03
C VAL A 300 5.77 -10.67 -3.67
N LEU A 301 5.13 -10.44 -2.52
CA LEU A 301 4.01 -11.24 -2.05
C LEU A 301 2.82 -11.17 -3.01
N ASN A 302 2.45 -9.98 -3.48
CA ASN A 302 1.34 -9.77 -4.41
C ASN A 302 1.59 -10.51 -5.72
N ILE A 303 2.78 -10.34 -6.31
CA ILE A 303 3.17 -11.03 -7.55
C ILE A 303 3.11 -12.55 -7.34
N PHE A 304 3.66 -13.05 -6.23
CA PHE A 304 3.65 -14.47 -5.91
C PHE A 304 2.23 -15.04 -5.78
N LEU A 305 1.36 -14.37 -5.01
CA LEU A 305 -0.02 -14.80 -4.81
C LEU A 305 -0.81 -14.78 -6.13
N LEU A 306 -0.66 -13.72 -6.93
CA LEU A 306 -1.32 -13.60 -8.23
C LEU A 306 -0.87 -14.72 -9.19
N ARG A 307 0.44 -15.01 -9.25
CA ARG A 307 0.98 -16.13 -10.03
C ARG A 307 0.43 -17.48 -9.56
N LYS A 308 0.34 -17.69 -8.25
CA LYS A 308 -0.21 -18.93 -7.66
C LYS A 308 -1.69 -19.10 -7.98
N THR A 309 -2.43 -18.01 -8.12
CA THR A 309 -3.84 -18.04 -8.54
C THR A 309 -4.07 -18.15 -10.05
N GLY A 310 -3.01 -18.28 -10.85
CA GLY A 310 -3.10 -18.56 -12.29
C GLY A 310 -2.91 -17.35 -13.21
N SER A 311 -2.65 -16.15 -12.69
CA SER A 311 -2.41 -14.97 -13.53
C SER A 311 -1.13 -15.09 -14.37
N SER A 312 -1.16 -14.54 -15.58
CA SER A 312 0.03 -14.44 -16.43
C SER A 312 1.13 -13.62 -15.74
N PRO A 313 2.41 -13.79 -16.11
CA PRO A 313 3.51 -13.04 -15.50
C PRO A 313 3.35 -11.52 -15.60
N GLN A 314 2.82 -11.03 -16.72
CA GLN A 314 2.60 -9.59 -16.93
C GLN A 314 1.48 -9.08 -16.02
N VAL A 315 0.33 -9.77 -16.00
CA VAL A 315 -0.81 -9.43 -15.14
C VAL A 315 -0.38 -9.42 -13.67
N ALA A 316 0.35 -10.45 -13.23
CA ALA A 316 0.83 -10.54 -11.86
C ALA A 316 1.81 -9.43 -11.49
N LEU A 317 2.72 -9.05 -12.41
CA LEU A 317 3.68 -7.96 -12.20
C LEU A 317 2.98 -6.62 -12.05
N VAL A 318 2.12 -6.26 -13.01
CA VAL A 318 1.46 -4.95 -13.07
C VAL A 318 0.44 -4.80 -11.93
N ALA A 319 -0.41 -5.82 -11.70
CA ALA A 319 -1.34 -5.80 -10.58
C ALA A 319 -0.60 -5.87 -9.23
N GLY A 320 0.50 -6.63 -9.14
CA GLY A 320 1.26 -6.76 -7.89
C GLY A 320 1.97 -5.46 -7.49
N LEU A 321 2.56 -4.76 -8.46
CA LEU A 321 3.24 -3.48 -8.26
C LEU A 321 2.26 -2.34 -7.93
N SER A 322 1.03 -2.37 -8.44
CA SER A 322 0.02 -1.33 -8.18
C SER A 322 -0.59 -1.43 -6.79
N MET A 323 -0.59 -2.61 -6.17
CA MET A 323 -1.10 -2.85 -4.82
C MET A 323 0.01 -2.85 -3.74
N ALA A 324 1.14 -2.21 -3.98
CA ALA A 324 2.31 -2.30 -3.10
C ALA A 324 2.22 -1.37 -1.88
N GLN A 325 1.59 -0.21 -2.03
CA GLN A 325 1.51 0.84 -1.04
C GLN A 325 0.54 0.48 0.08
N ILE A 326 0.84 0.96 1.28
CA ILE A 326 -0.06 0.81 2.42
C ILE A 326 -1.28 1.72 2.23
N GLY A 327 -2.47 1.19 2.51
CA GLY A 327 -3.73 1.88 2.31
C GLY A 327 -4.11 2.86 3.41
N GLU A 328 -5.07 3.72 3.10
CA GLU A 328 -5.66 4.67 4.03
C GLU A 328 -6.37 4.01 5.22
N PHE A 329 -6.96 2.83 5.02
CA PHE A 329 -7.61 2.06 6.09
C PHE A 329 -6.61 1.56 7.13
N SER A 330 -5.32 1.53 6.82
CA SER A 330 -4.27 1.22 7.79
C SER A 330 -4.23 2.25 8.91
N PHE A 331 -4.51 3.53 8.61
CA PHE A 331 -4.64 4.55 9.66
C PHE A 331 -5.87 4.31 10.54
N VAL A 332 -6.99 3.89 9.94
CA VAL A 332 -8.23 3.55 10.68
C VAL A 332 -7.98 2.39 11.63
N LEU A 333 -7.33 1.31 11.14
CA LEU A 333 -7.02 0.12 11.93
C LEU A 333 -6.03 0.42 13.06
N ALA A 334 -4.99 1.21 12.79
CA ALA A 334 -4.04 1.66 13.80
C ALA A 334 -4.72 2.52 14.87
N ALA A 335 -5.58 3.47 14.47
CA ALA A 335 -6.31 4.32 15.41
C ALA A 335 -7.28 3.51 16.27
N ALA A 336 -8.00 2.55 15.67
CA ALA A 336 -8.85 1.63 16.40
C ALA A 336 -8.04 0.78 17.40
N GLY A 337 -6.84 0.33 17.02
CA GLY A 337 -5.95 -0.42 17.91
C GLY A 337 -5.47 0.39 19.11
N LEU A 338 -5.12 1.66 18.89
CA LEU A 338 -4.75 2.58 19.96
C LEU A 338 -5.96 2.88 20.87
N GLY A 339 -7.12 3.18 20.27
CA GLY A 339 -8.35 3.49 21.02
C GLY A 339 -8.89 2.31 21.83
N ALA A 340 -8.67 1.08 21.36
CA ALA A 340 -8.97 -0.15 22.10
C ALA A 340 -7.88 -0.48 23.16
N GLY A 341 -6.81 0.29 23.27
CA GLY A 341 -5.72 0.02 24.22
C GLY A 341 -4.85 -1.20 23.87
N VAL A 342 -4.98 -1.75 22.65
CA VAL A 342 -4.23 -2.92 22.20
C VAL A 342 -2.87 -2.51 21.63
N LEU A 343 -2.81 -1.41 20.89
CA LEU A 343 -1.55 -0.82 20.42
C LEU A 343 -1.01 0.15 21.46
N GLN A 344 0.26 -0.03 21.85
CA GLN A 344 0.97 0.99 22.59
C GLN A 344 1.24 2.22 21.72
N PHE A 345 1.39 3.38 22.36
CA PHE A 345 1.55 4.65 21.68
C PHE A 345 2.80 4.69 20.77
N ASP A 346 3.90 4.05 21.17
CA ASP A 346 5.12 3.98 20.37
C ASP A 346 4.94 3.11 19.11
N THR A 347 4.31 1.93 19.26
CA THR A 347 3.94 1.05 18.14
C THR A 347 3.01 1.77 17.16
N TYR A 348 2.03 2.51 17.70
CA TYR A 348 1.13 3.35 16.91
C TYR A 348 1.88 4.42 16.12
N LYS A 349 2.80 5.18 16.74
CA LYS A 349 3.63 6.20 16.06
C LYS A 349 4.39 5.60 14.88
N VAL A 350 5.03 4.44 15.06
CA VAL A 350 5.75 3.74 13.99
C VAL A 350 4.81 3.35 12.86
N ALA A 351 3.66 2.75 13.18
CA ALA A 351 2.68 2.30 12.18
C ALA A 351 2.16 3.46 11.31
N ILE A 352 1.81 4.59 11.93
CA ILE A 352 1.34 5.78 11.23
C ILE A 352 2.48 6.39 10.40
N ALA A 353 3.69 6.50 10.95
CA ALA A 353 4.84 7.05 10.24
C ALA A 353 5.20 6.22 8.99
N VAL A 354 5.28 4.90 9.11
CA VAL A 354 5.55 3.98 7.99
C VAL A 354 4.46 4.07 6.94
N THR A 355 3.18 4.13 7.35
CA THR A 355 2.04 4.28 6.44
C THR A 355 2.11 5.62 5.68
N ALA A 356 2.35 6.72 6.39
CA ALA A 356 2.46 8.05 5.79
C ALA A 356 3.64 8.15 4.81
N VAL A 357 4.82 7.65 5.19
CA VAL A 357 5.99 7.61 4.32
C VAL A 357 5.75 6.71 3.10
N SER A 358 5.06 5.57 3.26
CA SER A 358 4.69 4.70 2.13
C SER A 358 3.84 5.42 1.09
N LEU A 359 2.86 6.22 1.52
CA LEU A 359 2.03 7.02 0.63
C LEU A 359 2.82 8.16 -0.03
N LEU A 360 3.72 8.83 0.71
CA LEU A 360 4.58 9.90 0.18
C LEU A 360 5.60 9.40 -0.84
N VAL A 361 6.06 8.14 -0.72
CA VAL A 361 6.98 7.49 -1.66
C VAL A 361 6.25 6.99 -2.93
N SER A 362 4.92 6.90 -2.89
CA SER A 362 4.13 6.36 -4.00
C SER A 362 4.35 7.03 -5.37
N PRO A 363 4.54 8.36 -5.54
CA PRO A 363 4.83 8.94 -6.85
C PRO A 363 6.15 8.42 -7.45
N LEU A 364 7.18 8.26 -6.61
CA LEU A 364 8.47 7.70 -7.05
C LEU A 364 8.30 6.23 -7.47
N TRP A 365 7.44 5.50 -6.75
CA TRP A 365 7.10 4.12 -7.08
C TRP A 365 6.37 4.01 -8.43
N VAL A 366 5.43 4.90 -8.74
CA VAL A 366 4.77 4.95 -10.07
C VAL A 366 5.80 5.15 -11.18
N SER A 367 6.75 6.08 -10.99
CA SER A 367 7.82 6.28 -11.98
C SER A 367 8.70 5.05 -12.15
N MET A 368 9.02 4.34 -11.06
CA MET A 368 9.78 3.10 -11.11
C MET A 368 9.00 2.00 -11.85
N MET A 369 7.71 1.86 -11.58
CA MET A 369 6.84 0.89 -12.23
C MET A 369 6.83 1.07 -13.75
N HIS A 370 6.64 2.29 -14.27
CA HIS A 370 6.68 2.52 -15.73
C HIS A 370 8.02 2.11 -16.35
N ARG A 371 9.14 2.30 -15.64
CA ARG A 371 10.46 1.83 -16.10
C ARG A 371 10.52 0.30 -16.12
N LEU A 372 10.03 -0.35 -15.06
CA LEU A 372 10.00 -1.81 -14.95
C LEU A 372 9.07 -2.45 -15.97
N GLU A 373 7.93 -1.83 -16.27
CA GLU A 373 6.97 -2.28 -17.28
C GLU A 373 7.60 -2.20 -18.68
N ASN A 374 8.22 -1.09 -19.05
CA ASN A 374 8.90 -0.93 -20.34
C ASN A 374 10.02 -1.96 -20.52
N ILE A 375 10.79 -2.23 -19.46
CA ILE A 375 11.81 -3.27 -19.49
C ILE A 375 11.17 -4.66 -19.60
N ALA A 376 10.10 -4.93 -18.84
CA ALA A 376 9.43 -6.22 -18.84
C ALA A 376 8.71 -6.51 -20.17
N SER A 377 8.06 -5.52 -20.79
CA SER A 377 7.38 -5.64 -22.08
C SER A 377 8.36 -5.86 -23.24
N GLU A 378 9.58 -5.31 -23.15
CA GLU A 378 10.68 -5.63 -24.06
C GLU A 378 11.32 -7.02 -23.80
N HIS A 379 11.15 -7.62 -22.62
CA HIS A 379 11.95 -8.78 -22.14
C HIS A 379 11.14 -10.03 -21.73
N LEU A 380 9.99 -10.31 -22.33
CA LEU A 380 9.20 -11.55 -22.11
C LEU A 380 9.82 -12.85 -22.65
N LEU A 381 11.14 -13.01 -22.54
CA LEU A 381 11.84 -14.28 -22.72
C LEU A 381 12.69 -14.60 -21.48
N THR A 382 12.01 -15.18 -20.49
CA THR A 382 12.54 -16.05 -19.43
C THR A 382 13.41 -15.38 -18.35
N TYR A 383 12.90 -15.38 -17.10
CA TYR A 383 13.51 -14.89 -15.85
C TYR A 383 15.02 -15.19 -15.67
N ARG A 384 15.49 -16.32 -16.23
CA ARG A 384 16.90 -16.74 -16.16
C ARG A 384 17.84 -15.88 -17.04
N LYS A 385 17.34 -15.29 -18.13
CA LYS A 385 18.06 -14.34 -18.98
C LYS A 385 17.96 -12.90 -18.45
N ALA A 386 16.86 -12.55 -17.78
CA ALA A 386 16.70 -11.23 -17.15
C ALA A 386 17.76 -10.97 -16.07
N PHE A 387 18.05 -11.95 -15.21
CA PHE A 387 19.16 -11.86 -14.25
C PHE A 387 20.54 -11.79 -14.93
N ALA A 388 20.73 -12.53 -16.03
CA ALA A 388 21.98 -12.50 -16.79
C ALA A 388 22.20 -11.15 -17.50
N VAL A 389 21.15 -10.47 -17.95
CA VAL A 389 21.20 -9.15 -18.62
C VAL A 389 21.33 -8.01 -17.61
N ALA A 390 20.63 -8.06 -16.48
CA ALA A 390 20.78 -7.08 -15.39
C ALA A 390 22.22 -7.02 -14.88
N TYR A 391 22.88 -8.17 -14.77
CA TYR A 391 24.31 -8.26 -14.44
C TYR A 391 25.24 -8.27 -15.66
N ALA A 392 24.75 -8.32 -16.90
CA ALA A 392 25.60 -8.32 -18.10
C ALA A 392 26.33 -6.99 -18.28
N ARG A 393 25.72 -5.86 -17.89
CA ARG A 393 26.38 -4.56 -17.96
C ARG A 393 27.54 -4.50 -16.97
N GLU A 394 27.34 -4.96 -15.73
CA GLU A 394 28.38 -5.02 -14.70
C GLU A 394 29.47 -6.08 -14.99
N LEU A 395 29.12 -7.28 -15.46
CA LEU A 395 30.09 -8.30 -15.91
C LEU A 395 30.81 -7.88 -17.21
N SER A 396 30.18 -7.12 -18.09
CA SER A 396 30.84 -6.57 -19.29
C SER A 396 31.78 -5.41 -18.95
N GLU A 397 31.49 -4.62 -17.91
CA GLU A 397 32.40 -3.57 -17.42
C GLU A 397 33.55 -4.14 -16.61
N VAL A 398 33.32 -5.17 -15.79
CA VAL A 398 34.39 -5.92 -15.08
C VAL A 398 35.26 -6.71 -16.06
N SER A 399 34.68 -7.31 -17.11
CA SER A 399 35.47 -8.02 -18.15
C SER A 399 36.16 -7.08 -19.14
N LYS A 400 35.59 -5.90 -19.47
CA LYS A 400 36.28 -4.86 -20.24
C LYS A 400 37.40 -4.20 -19.44
N GLY A 401 37.19 -3.95 -18.14
CA GLY A 401 38.23 -3.48 -17.22
C GLY A 401 39.35 -4.52 -17.04
N GLY A 402 39.00 -5.80 -16.89
CA GLY A 402 39.94 -6.92 -16.83
C GLY A 402 40.70 -7.17 -18.14
N ALA A 403 40.04 -7.06 -19.29
CA ALA A 403 40.66 -7.21 -20.61
C ALA A 403 41.54 -6.01 -20.98
N ALA A 404 41.15 -4.78 -20.61
CA ALA A 404 41.98 -3.59 -20.78
C ALA A 404 43.24 -3.65 -19.90
N LEU A 405 43.11 -4.08 -18.64
CA LEU A 405 44.26 -4.32 -17.75
C LEU A 405 45.14 -5.47 -18.24
N ALA A 406 44.56 -6.56 -18.74
CA ALA A 406 45.32 -7.67 -19.31
C ALA A 406 46.05 -7.26 -20.61
N ALA A 407 45.42 -6.49 -21.50
CA ALA A 407 46.02 -5.97 -22.73
C ALA A 407 47.11 -4.91 -22.45
N ALA A 408 46.90 -4.03 -21.46
CA ALA A 408 47.92 -3.10 -20.97
C ALA A 408 49.13 -3.86 -20.40
N ARG A 409 48.88 -4.91 -19.59
CA ARG A 409 49.93 -5.73 -18.99
C ARG A 409 50.67 -6.59 -20.04
N TRP A 410 49.97 -7.08 -21.08
CA TRP A 410 50.57 -7.81 -22.21
C TRP A 410 51.39 -6.89 -23.13
N SER A 411 50.90 -5.69 -23.43
CA SER A 411 51.64 -4.70 -24.24
C SER A 411 52.88 -4.16 -23.51
N LEU A 412 52.81 -3.97 -22.18
CA LEU A 412 53.98 -3.68 -21.34
C LEU A 412 54.98 -4.84 -21.31
N LYS A 413 54.53 -6.11 -21.19
CA LYS A 413 55.40 -7.30 -21.25
C LYS A 413 56.06 -7.46 -22.63
N LEU A 414 55.34 -7.19 -23.72
CA LEU A 414 55.85 -7.21 -25.09
C LEU A 414 56.88 -6.10 -25.32
N ARG A 415 56.60 -4.86 -24.89
CA ARG A 415 57.56 -3.75 -24.96
C ARG A 415 58.82 -4.04 -24.14
N TYR A 416 58.67 -4.62 -22.95
CA TYR A 416 59.81 -5.04 -22.13
C TYR A 416 60.64 -6.16 -22.77
N ARG A 417 59.99 -7.19 -23.34
CA ARG A 417 60.69 -8.26 -24.07
C ARG A 417 61.37 -7.77 -25.35
N ALA A 418 60.72 -6.87 -26.10
CA ALA A 418 61.29 -6.24 -27.29
C ALA A 418 62.51 -5.38 -26.94
N LEU A 419 62.45 -4.59 -25.86
CA LEU A 419 63.59 -3.82 -25.35
C LEU A 419 64.74 -4.73 -24.88
N ARG A 420 64.43 -5.87 -24.25
CA ARG A 420 65.43 -6.86 -23.80
C ARG A 420 66.10 -7.56 -24.98
N LEU A 421 65.34 -7.92 -26.02
CA LEU A 421 65.86 -8.52 -27.26
C LEU A 421 66.67 -7.51 -28.09
N ALA A 422 66.23 -6.25 -28.17
CA ALA A 422 66.99 -5.17 -28.81
C ALA A 422 68.33 -4.92 -28.09
N ARG A 423 68.36 -4.96 -26.75
CA ARG A 423 69.61 -4.91 -25.97
C ARG A 423 70.49 -6.13 -26.20
N HIS A 424 69.91 -7.33 -26.35
CA HIS A 424 70.66 -8.55 -26.64
C HIS A 424 71.26 -8.56 -28.06
N ARG A 425 70.52 -8.07 -29.07
CA ARG A 425 71.03 -7.92 -30.44
C ARG A 425 72.10 -6.83 -30.53
N ARG A 426 71.98 -5.71 -29.82
CA ARG A 426 73.06 -4.72 -29.70
C ARG A 426 74.32 -5.27 -29.01
N ARG A 427 74.18 -6.22 -28.09
CA ARG A 427 75.32 -6.91 -27.46
C ARG A 427 75.95 -7.96 -28.37
N ARG A 428 75.16 -8.68 -29.18
CA ARG A 428 75.68 -9.62 -30.20
C ARG A 428 76.31 -8.94 -31.40
N ALA A 429 75.75 -7.85 -31.90
CA ALA A 429 76.38 -7.03 -32.93
C ALA A 429 77.71 -6.39 -32.48
N LYS A 430 77.92 -6.27 -31.16
CA LYS A 430 79.23 -5.91 -30.56
C LYS A 430 80.16 -7.10 -30.32
N SER A 431 79.68 -8.34 -30.37
CA SER A 431 80.49 -9.56 -30.23
C SER A 431 80.83 -10.23 -31.57
N ASP A 432 80.08 -9.93 -32.64
CA ASP A 432 80.34 -10.39 -34.00
C ASP A 432 81.31 -9.45 -34.77
N ILE A 433 81.81 -8.40 -34.10
CA ILE A 433 83.03 -7.70 -34.49
C ILE A 433 84.15 -8.22 -33.58
N LYS A 434 84.67 -9.40 -33.91
CA LYS A 434 86.01 -9.80 -33.52
C LYS A 434 86.73 -10.39 -34.74
N PRO A 435 88.01 -10.05 -34.90
CA PRO A 435 88.68 -9.98 -36.19
C PRO A 435 88.97 -11.39 -36.73
N GLU A 436 88.80 -11.57 -38.04
CA GLU A 436 89.63 -12.53 -38.76
C GLU A 436 91.07 -12.12 -38.54
N THR A 437 91.74 -12.85 -37.67
CA THR A 437 93.19 -12.97 -37.64
C THR A 437 93.60 -13.55 -38.98
N ASP A 438 93.87 -12.66 -39.93
CA ASP A 438 94.68 -13.02 -41.09
C ASP A 438 96.11 -13.25 -40.62
N ILE A 439 96.59 -14.41 -41.04
CA ILE A 439 97.88 -15.00 -40.81
C ILE A 439 98.70 -14.55 -42.00
N THR A 440 99.82 -13.85 -41.78
CA THR A 440 101.14 -14.10 -42.41
C THR A 440 102.05 -12.86 -42.43
N GLU A 441 103.29 -13.10 -41.96
CA GLU A 441 104.56 -12.64 -42.55
C GLU A 441 104.82 -11.13 -42.69
N ARG A 442 105.58 -10.53 -41.77
CA ARG A 442 107.06 -10.48 -41.73
C ARG A 442 107.56 -9.40 -40.77
#